data_AF-X0XSA7-F1
#
_entry.id   AF-X0XSA7-F1
#
_cell.length_a   1.000
_cell.length_b   1.000
_cell.length_c   1.000
_cell.angle_alpha   90.00
_cell.angle_beta   90.00
_cell.angle_gamma   90.00
#
_symmetry.space_group_name_H-M   'P 1'
#
loop_
_entity.id
_entity.type
_entity.pdbx_description
1 polymer ?
#
loop_
_entity_poly.entity_id
_entity_poly.type
_entity_poly.pdbx_seq_one_letter_code
_entity_poly.pdbx_strand_id
1 'polypeptide(L)'
;MFEKPFGHDLITAQELNRSVHGVFDESQVLRIDHYLGKETVQNILALRFANAIFEPLWNRDYIDHIQITVAESLGVEHRAGYYDQTGVLRDIVQNHLLQLLSLVAMEPPSSPSAKALRDEKVKLLEAARPIASDDVVLGQYSGYRDEENVATDSRTPTYAALRLFIENWRWRGVPFYLR
;
A
#
# COMPACT_ATOMS: atom_id res chain seq x y z
N MET A 1 -11.21 15.98 6.96
CA MET A 1 -11.22 14.59 6.43
C MET A 1 -11.34 14.68 4.92
N PHE A 2 -10.49 13.98 4.18
CA PHE A 2 -10.58 13.94 2.71
C PHE A 2 -10.12 12.58 2.14
N GLU A 3 -10.66 12.25 0.98
CA GLU A 3 -10.47 11.01 0.25
C GLU A 3 -9.36 11.12 -0.81
N LYS A 4 -8.87 9.97 -1.29
CA LYS A 4 -7.90 9.88 -2.39
C LYS A 4 -8.45 10.54 -3.68
N PRO A 5 -7.60 11.10 -4.56
CA PRO A 5 -6.14 11.00 -4.61
C PRO A 5 -5.39 12.02 -3.74
N PHE A 6 -4.25 11.61 -3.19
CA PHE A 6 -3.35 12.45 -2.39
C PHE A 6 -2.12 12.90 -3.20
N GLY A 7 -2.36 13.50 -4.36
CA GLY A 7 -1.36 13.66 -5.41
C GLY A 7 -1.26 12.43 -6.33
N HIS A 8 -0.52 12.56 -7.42
CA HIS A 8 -0.31 11.49 -8.41
C HIS A 8 1.15 11.02 -8.49
N ASP A 9 2.05 11.69 -7.77
CA ASP A 9 3.44 11.35 -7.58
C ASP A 9 3.96 12.04 -6.30
N LEU A 10 5.25 11.85 -6.00
CA LEU A 10 5.88 12.43 -4.82
C LEU A 10 5.79 13.97 -4.79
N ILE A 11 5.99 14.63 -5.93
CA ILE A 11 6.07 16.09 -6.02
C ILE A 11 4.69 16.69 -5.71
N THR A 12 3.67 16.20 -6.41
CA THR A 12 2.29 16.67 -6.22
C THR A 12 1.71 16.31 -4.86
N ALA A 13 2.10 15.16 -4.30
CA ALA A 13 1.75 14.81 -2.91
C ALA A 13 2.37 15.78 -1.91
N GLN A 14 3.65 16.15 -2.09
CA GLN A 14 4.33 17.13 -1.23
C GLN A 14 3.74 18.54 -1.36
N GLU A 15 3.35 18.95 -2.57
CA GLU A 15 2.64 20.21 -2.82
C GLU A 15 1.30 20.24 -2.09
N LEU A 16 0.46 19.21 -2.28
CA LEU A 16 -0.80 19.07 -1.57
C LEU A 16 -0.59 19.10 -0.05
N ASN A 17 0.42 18.38 0.43
CA ASN A 17 0.74 18.32 1.85
C ASN A 17 1.13 19.69 2.43
N ARG A 18 1.95 20.46 1.70
CA ARG A 18 2.32 21.84 2.08
C ARG A 18 1.11 22.76 2.12
N SER A 19 0.22 22.68 1.13
CA SER A 19 -0.99 23.49 1.09
C SER A 19 -1.93 23.19 2.26
N VAL A 20 -2.12 21.91 2.59
CA VAL A 20 -2.94 21.49 3.74
C VAL A 20 -2.32 21.98 5.06
N HIS A 21 -1.01 21.80 5.24
CA HIS A 21 -0.32 22.24 6.46
C HIS A 21 -0.10 23.75 6.58
N GLY A 22 -0.40 24.52 5.54
CA GLY A 22 -0.51 25.96 5.66
C GLY A 22 -1.71 26.40 6.51
N VAL A 23 -2.69 25.50 6.73
CA VAL A 23 -3.95 25.82 7.43
C VAL A 23 -4.26 24.86 8.57
N PHE A 24 -3.84 23.59 8.49
CA PHE A 24 -4.17 22.55 9.47
C PHE A 24 -2.93 21.86 10.02
N ASP A 25 -2.90 21.65 11.34
CA ASP A 25 -1.92 20.75 11.96
C ASP A 25 -2.21 19.30 11.58
N GLU A 26 -1.18 18.43 11.56
CA GLU A 26 -1.34 17.02 11.20
C GLU A 26 -2.33 16.26 12.09
N SER A 27 -2.52 16.69 13.35
CA SER A 27 -3.53 16.11 14.25
C SER A 27 -4.98 16.38 13.82
N GLN A 28 -5.20 17.39 12.97
CA GLN A 28 -6.51 17.78 12.43
C GLN A 28 -6.76 17.17 11.03
N VAL A 29 -5.73 16.58 10.44
CA VAL A 29 -5.79 16.05 9.07
C VAL A 29 -6.04 14.55 9.09
N LEU A 30 -7.15 14.14 8.47
CA LEU A 30 -7.53 12.74 8.32
C LEU A 30 -7.59 12.39 6.83
N ARG A 31 -6.59 11.64 6.37
CA ARG A 31 -6.48 11.06 5.02
C ARG A 31 -7.07 9.65 5.07
N ILE A 32 -8.14 9.40 4.32
CA ILE A 32 -8.86 8.13 4.41
C ILE A 32 -8.23 7.08 3.49
N ASP A 33 -7.95 5.92 4.08
CA ASP A 33 -7.72 4.66 3.38
C ASP A 33 -8.72 3.66 3.95
N HIS A 34 -9.75 3.34 3.15
CA HIS A 34 -10.86 2.51 3.61
C HIS A 34 -10.45 1.06 3.95
N TYR A 35 -9.29 0.57 3.50
CA TYR A 35 -8.79 -0.75 3.89
C TYR A 35 -8.46 -0.81 5.38
N LEU A 36 -8.00 0.30 5.98
CA LEU A 36 -7.70 0.39 7.40
C LEU A 36 -8.94 0.28 8.30
N GLY A 37 -10.13 0.51 7.72
CA GLY A 37 -11.42 0.33 8.40
C GLY A 37 -11.94 -1.11 8.41
N LYS A 38 -11.34 -2.03 7.64
CA LYS A 38 -11.78 -3.42 7.57
C LYS A 38 -11.35 -4.17 8.83
N GLU A 39 -12.28 -4.91 9.44
CA GLU A 39 -12.05 -5.65 10.70
C GLU A 39 -10.86 -6.61 10.60
N THR A 40 -10.77 -7.35 9.49
CA THR A 40 -9.66 -8.30 9.24
C THR A 40 -8.29 -7.60 9.18
N VAL A 41 -8.23 -6.35 8.73
CA VAL A 41 -7.00 -5.57 8.66
C VAL A 41 -6.58 -5.11 10.05
N GLN A 42 -7.54 -4.70 10.89
CA GLN A 42 -7.27 -4.33 12.28
C GLN A 42 -6.79 -5.54 13.11
N ASN A 43 -7.33 -6.74 12.82
CA ASN A 43 -6.96 -7.98 13.48
C ASN A 43 -5.51 -8.41 13.23
N ILE A 44 -4.81 -7.88 12.22
CA ILE A 44 -3.38 -8.16 12.00
C ILE A 44 -2.56 -7.80 13.25
N LEU A 45 -2.87 -6.68 13.90
CA LEU A 45 -2.13 -6.22 15.07
C LEU A 45 -2.36 -7.14 16.28
N ALA A 46 -3.61 -7.57 16.49
CA ALA A 46 -3.95 -8.52 17.54
C ALA A 46 -3.27 -9.87 17.29
N LEU A 47 -3.31 -10.37 16.05
CA LEU A 47 -2.63 -11.60 15.67
C LEU A 47 -1.13 -11.54 15.99
N ARG A 48 -0.44 -10.48 15.57
CA ARG A 48 1.02 -10.36 15.70
C ARG A 48 1.50 -10.10 17.13
N PHE A 49 0.81 -9.24 17.87
CA PHE A 49 1.35 -8.73 19.13
C PHE A 49 0.60 -9.18 20.39
N ALA A 50 -0.58 -9.78 20.26
CA ALA A 50 -1.31 -10.35 21.40
C ALA A 50 -1.09 -11.85 21.58
N ASN A 51 -0.34 -12.50 20.67
CA ASN A 51 -0.13 -13.95 20.67
C ASN A 51 1.36 -14.29 20.76
N ALA A 52 1.79 -14.82 21.90
CA ALA A 52 3.19 -15.19 22.15
C ALA A 52 3.72 -16.29 21.20
N ILE A 53 2.83 -17.04 20.55
CA ILE A 53 3.22 -18.10 19.60
C ILE A 53 3.68 -17.56 18.25
N PHE A 54 3.19 -16.39 17.81
CA PHE A 54 3.47 -15.88 16.47
C PHE A 54 4.69 -14.98 16.42
N GLU A 55 4.89 -14.11 17.42
CA GLU A 55 5.98 -13.13 17.42
C GLU A 55 7.38 -13.75 17.18
N PRO A 56 7.77 -14.86 17.85
CA PRO A 56 9.09 -15.47 17.66
C PRO A 56 9.31 -16.05 16.26
N LEU A 57 8.23 -16.38 15.54
CA LEU A 57 8.25 -16.94 14.20
C LEU A 57 8.12 -15.84 13.12
N TRP A 58 7.83 -14.60 13.50
CA TRP A 58 7.50 -13.52 12.58
C TRP A 58 8.74 -12.75 12.11
N ASN A 59 9.69 -13.46 11.51
CA ASN A 59 10.96 -12.91 11.04
C ASN A 59 11.61 -13.79 9.96
N ARG A 60 12.68 -13.28 9.37
CA ARG A 60 13.49 -13.90 8.30
C ARG A 60 14.08 -15.28 8.59
N ASP A 61 14.18 -15.71 9.85
CA ASP A 61 14.72 -17.03 10.18
C ASP A 61 13.67 -18.14 9.97
N TYR A 62 12.38 -17.77 9.94
CA TYR A 62 11.26 -18.70 9.83
C TYR A 62 10.34 -18.43 8.63
N ILE A 63 10.35 -17.20 8.11
CA ILE A 63 9.52 -16.79 6.96
C ILE A 63 10.39 -16.75 5.72
N ASP A 64 10.04 -17.60 4.75
CA ASP A 64 10.66 -17.63 3.42
C ASP A 64 10.24 -16.42 2.57
N HIS A 65 8.94 -16.12 2.52
CA HIS A 65 8.40 -14.97 1.80
C HIS A 65 7.02 -14.56 2.31
N ILE A 66 6.57 -13.36 1.92
CA ILE A 66 5.24 -12.83 2.23
C ILE A 66 4.52 -12.49 0.92
N GLN A 67 3.23 -12.85 0.82
CA GLN A 67 2.37 -12.46 -0.28
C GLN A 67 1.17 -11.67 0.24
N ILE A 68 0.88 -10.53 -0.37
CA ILE A 68 -0.33 -9.74 -0.14
C ILE A 68 -1.05 -9.64 -1.47
N THR A 69 -2.28 -10.12 -1.52
CA THR A 69 -3.09 -10.15 -2.75
C THR A 69 -4.38 -9.38 -2.56
N VAL A 70 -4.64 -8.46 -3.47
CA VAL A 70 -5.93 -7.77 -3.65
C VAL A 70 -6.45 -8.14 -5.04
N ALA A 71 -7.48 -8.97 -5.07
CA ALA A 71 -8.10 -9.42 -6.31
C ALA A 71 -9.56 -8.95 -6.38
N GLU A 72 -9.94 -8.39 -7.53
CA GLU A 72 -11.31 -7.97 -7.82
C GLU A 72 -11.81 -8.78 -9.02
N SER A 73 -13.07 -9.21 -8.96
CA SER A 73 -13.72 -9.93 -10.07
C SER A 73 -14.41 -8.99 -11.06
N LEU A 74 -14.53 -7.71 -10.72
CA LEU A 74 -15.20 -6.69 -11.51
C LEU A 74 -14.19 -5.94 -12.39
N GLY A 75 -14.65 -5.45 -13.54
CA GLY A 75 -13.88 -4.54 -14.39
C GLY A 75 -13.84 -3.12 -13.81
N VAL A 76 -13.37 -2.15 -14.61
CA VAL A 76 -13.34 -0.74 -14.18
C VAL A 76 -14.73 -0.08 -14.22
N GLU A 77 -15.67 -0.68 -14.95
CA GLU A 77 -17.07 -0.27 -15.06
C GLU A 77 -17.19 1.26 -15.29
N HIS A 78 -18.08 1.91 -14.54
CA HIS A 78 -18.35 3.34 -14.60
C HIS A 78 -17.17 4.26 -14.26
N ARG A 79 -16.04 3.71 -13.77
CA ARG A 79 -14.84 4.49 -13.40
C ARG A 79 -13.78 4.50 -14.51
N ALA A 80 -14.04 3.89 -15.66
CA ALA A 80 -13.05 3.65 -16.70
C ALA A 80 -12.21 4.87 -17.09
N GLY A 81 -12.85 6.00 -17.43
CA GLY A 81 -12.12 7.22 -17.84
C GLY A 81 -11.29 7.88 -16.72
N TYR A 82 -11.71 7.78 -15.46
CA TYR A 82 -10.90 8.22 -14.31
C TYR A 82 -9.75 7.24 -14.04
N TYR A 83 -10.04 5.94 -14.13
CA TYR A 83 -9.06 4.88 -13.89
C TYR A 83 -7.93 4.94 -14.91
N ASP A 84 -8.22 5.29 -16.17
CA ASP A 84 -7.21 5.37 -17.25
C ASP A 84 -6.12 6.43 -16.98
N GLN A 85 -6.40 7.42 -16.13
CA GLN A 85 -5.41 8.42 -15.70
C GLN A 85 -4.66 8.00 -14.42
N THR A 86 -5.22 7.02 -13.68
CA THR A 86 -4.74 6.63 -12.35
C THR A 86 -3.88 5.37 -12.42
N GLY A 87 -4.45 4.29 -12.96
CA GLY A 87 -3.88 2.94 -13.00
C GLY A 87 -3.80 2.24 -11.64
N VAL A 88 -3.65 0.92 -11.67
CA VAL A 88 -3.64 0.05 -10.47
C VAL A 88 -2.56 0.44 -9.45
N LEU A 89 -1.41 0.94 -9.93
CA LEU A 89 -0.28 1.33 -9.06
C LEU A 89 -0.67 2.46 -8.10
N ARG A 90 -1.44 3.44 -8.57
CA ARG A 90 -1.91 4.55 -7.74
C ARG A 90 -3.21 4.23 -7.02
N ASP A 91 -4.11 3.48 -7.66
CA ASP A 91 -5.42 3.22 -7.08
C ASP A 91 -5.37 2.24 -5.91
N ILE A 92 -4.50 1.21 -5.97
CA ILE A 92 -4.44 0.10 -5.01
C ILE A 92 -3.05 -0.06 -4.37
N VAL A 93 -1.98 -0.02 -5.17
CA VAL A 93 -0.65 -0.42 -4.66
C VAL A 93 -0.09 0.63 -3.69
N GLN A 94 -0.05 1.90 -4.09
CA GLN A 94 0.54 2.99 -3.32
C GLN A 94 -0.13 3.21 -1.95
N ASN A 95 -1.43 2.91 -1.84
CA ASN A 95 -2.20 3.07 -0.61
C ASN A 95 -2.41 1.71 0.08
N HIS A 96 -3.44 0.96 -0.31
CA HIS A 96 -3.97 -0.21 0.37
C HIS A 96 -2.90 -1.29 0.58
N LEU A 97 -2.17 -1.67 -0.47
CA LEU A 97 -1.15 -2.73 -0.35
C LEU A 97 0.05 -2.30 0.50
N LEU A 98 0.52 -1.05 0.36
CA LEU A 98 1.59 -0.53 1.22
C LEU A 98 1.14 -0.36 2.69
N GLN A 99 -0.12 -0.02 2.94
CA GLN A 99 -0.69 -0.01 4.28
C GLN A 99 -0.72 -1.42 4.88
N LEU A 100 -1.20 -2.41 4.14
CA LEU A 100 -1.19 -3.81 4.59
C LEU A 100 0.22 -4.32 4.85
N LEU A 101 1.16 -4.06 3.92
CA LEU A 101 2.58 -4.35 4.09
C LEU A 101 3.11 -3.77 5.41
N SER A 102 2.79 -2.50 5.69
CA SER A 102 3.25 -1.84 6.91
C SER A 102 2.73 -2.53 8.17
N LEU A 103 1.46 -2.92 8.21
CA LEU A 103 0.87 -3.61 9.37
C LEU A 103 1.42 -5.03 9.55
N VAL A 104 1.72 -5.71 8.44
CA VAL A 104 2.29 -7.07 8.44
C VAL A 104 3.75 -7.08 8.90
N ALA A 105 4.53 -6.05 8.57
CA ALA A 105 5.98 -6.10 8.71
C ALA A 105 6.58 -5.13 9.75
N MET A 106 5.87 -4.09 10.19
CA MET A 106 6.39 -3.15 11.21
C MET A 106 6.77 -3.84 12.53
N GLU A 107 7.64 -3.22 13.33
CA GLU A 107 7.93 -3.71 14.69
C GLU A 107 6.75 -3.49 15.64
N PRO A 108 6.73 -4.15 16.82
CA PRO A 108 5.78 -3.83 17.87
C PRO A 108 5.88 -2.35 18.26
N PRO A 109 4.77 -1.59 18.26
CA PRO A 109 4.81 -0.20 18.68
C PRO A 109 5.07 -0.10 20.18
N SER A 110 5.76 0.96 20.61
CA SER A 110 6.07 1.21 22.02
C SER A 110 4.83 1.43 22.90
N SER A 111 3.68 1.74 22.29
CA SER A 111 2.40 1.95 22.94
C SER A 111 1.26 1.75 21.94
N PRO A 112 0.00 1.56 22.39
CA PRO A 112 -1.16 1.50 21.50
C PRO A 112 -1.57 2.87 20.93
N SER A 113 -0.79 3.93 21.16
CA SER A 113 -1.13 5.27 20.66
C SER A 113 -1.06 5.34 19.13
N ALA A 114 -1.94 6.16 18.53
CA ALA A 114 -1.95 6.34 17.08
C ALA A 114 -0.61 6.86 16.53
N LYS A 115 0.14 7.65 17.32
CA LYS A 115 1.47 8.11 16.92
C LYS A 115 2.47 6.97 16.89
N ALA A 116 2.60 6.19 17.95
CA ALA A 116 3.56 5.08 18.01
C ALA A 116 3.31 4.05 16.89
N LEU A 117 2.04 3.80 16.57
CA LEU A 117 1.67 2.96 15.44
C LEU A 117 2.14 3.55 14.09
N ARG A 118 1.93 4.85 13.87
CA ARG A 118 2.39 5.51 12.64
C ARG A 118 3.90 5.54 12.53
N ASP A 119 4.61 5.77 13.63
CA ASP A 119 6.07 5.82 13.66
C ASP A 119 6.67 4.47 13.18
N GLU A 120 6.17 3.33 13.66
CA GLU A 120 6.66 2.02 13.21
C GLU A 120 6.31 1.70 11.74
N LYS A 121 5.16 2.19 11.25
CA LYS A 121 4.81 2.07 9.83
C LYS A 121 5.76 2.88 8.94
N VAL A 122 6.07 4.12 9.33
CA VAL A 122 7.00 4.98 8.60
C VAL A 122 8.40 4.38 8.61
N LYS A 123 8.90 3.98 9.78
CA LYS A 123 10.22 3.34 9.94
C LYS A 123 10.39 2.10 9.06
N LEU A 124 9.33 1.29 8.90
CA LEU A 124 9.36 0.17 7.97
C LEU A 124 9.50 0.64 6.51
N LEU A 125 8.68 1.61 6.09
CA LEU A 125 8.68 2.11 4.71
C LEU A 125 10.00 2.83 4.36
N GLU A 126 10.65 3.48 5.32
CA GLU A 126 12.00 4.06 5.16
C GLU A 126 13.07 2.97 4.91
N ALA A 127 12.86 1.77 5.44
CA ALA A 127 13.72 0.61 5.18
C ALA A 127 13.34 -0.13 3.88
N ALA A 128 12.27 0.25 3.18
CA ALA A 128 11.90 -0.39 1.92
C ALA A 128 12.86 0.02 0.80
N ARG A 129 13.38 -0.96 0.06
CA ARG A 129 14.20 -0.68 -1.12
C ARG A 129 13.32 -0.06 -2.22
N PRO A 130 13.80 0.97 -2.94
CA PRO A 130 13.13 1.44 -4.15
C PRO A 130 12.89 0.28 -5.13
N ILE A 131 11.67 0.20 -5.67
CA ILE A 131 11.26 -0.88 -6.56
C ILE A 131 11.98 -0.74 -7.90
N ALA A 132 12.71 -1.78 -8.32
CA ALA A 132 13.35 -1.83 -9.62
C ALA A 132 12.35 -2.23 -10.72
N SER A 133 12.59 -1.84 -11.97
CA SER A 133 11.73 -2.22 -13.11
C SER A 133 11.59 -3.74 -13.26
N ASP A 134 12.68 -4.47 -13.02
CA ASP A 134 12.72 -5.93 -13.16
C ASP A 134 11.95 -6.66 -12.06
N ASP A 135 11.57 -5.94 -10.99
CA ASP A 135 10.74 -6.44 -9.89
C ASP A 135 9.25 -6.15 -10.11
N VAL A 136 8.86 -5.63 -11.28
CA VAL A 136 7.48 -5.25 -11.58
C VAL A 136 6.98 -5.97 -12.83
N VAL A 137 5.82 -6.61 -12.69
CA VAL A 137 5.03 -7.12 -13.81
C VAL A 137 3.75 -6.30 -13.90
N LEU A 138 3.47 -5.75 -15.07
CA LEU A 138 2.25 -5.00 -15.35
C LEU A 138 1.38 -5.79 -16.35
N GLY A 139 0.07 -5.73 -16.15
CA GLY A 139 -0.90 -6.35 -17.04
C GLY A 139 -2.07 -5.40 -17.31
N GLN A 140 -2.75 -5.65 -18.43
CA GLN A 140 -4.00 -5.01 -18.80
C GLN A 140 -4.95 -6.13 -19.23
N TYR A 141 -6.13 -6.24 -18.63
CA TYR A 141 -7.07 -7.30 -18.98
C TYR A 141 -7.65 -7.07 -20.39
N SER A 142 -7.96 -8.15 -21.09
CA SER A 142 -8.55 -8.10 -22.43
C SER A 142 -9.93 -7.42 -22.40
N GLY A 143 -10.12 -6.44 -23.27
CA GLY A 143 -11.36 -5.65 -23.34
C GLY A 143 -11.30 -4.30 -22.62
N TYR A 144 -10.24 -3.99 -21.86
CA TYR A 144 -10.11 -2.69 -21.18
C TYR A 144 -10.20 -1.49 -22.12
N ARG A 145 -9.65 -1.60 -23.33
CA ARG A 145 -9.68 -0.54 -24.36
C ARG A 145 -11.03 -0.40 -25.07
N ASP A 146 -11.93 -1.35 -24.85
CA ASP A 146 -13.30 -1.30 -25.37
C ASP A 146 -14.25 -0.61 -24.36
N GLU A 147 -13.78 -0.32 -23.15
CA GLU A 147 -14.53 0.41 -22.12
C GLU A 147 -14.76 1.87 -22.50
N GLU A 148 -15.90 2.42 -22.07
CA GLU A 148 -16.26 3.80 -22.37
C GLU A 148 -15.24 4.77 -21.74
N ASN A 149 -14.78 5.76 -22.52
CA ASN A 149 -13.81 6.79 -22.09
C ASN A 149 -12.39 6.27 -21.80
N VAL A 150 -12.02 5.08 -22.29
CA VAL A 150 -10.62 4.61 -22.31
C VAL A 150 -9.99 4.89 -23.68
N ALA A 151 -8.73 5.35 -23.70
CA ALA A 151 -8.03 5.55 -24.97
C ALA A 151 -7.78 4.20 -25.68
N THR A 152 -7.98 4.16 -27.00
CA THR A 152 -7.81 2.93 -27.81
C THR A 152 -6.36 2.43 -27.85
N ASP A 153 -5.40 3.29 -27.52
CA ASP A 153 -3.98 2.97 -27.38
C ASP A 153 -3.50 2.96 -25.92
N SER A 154 -4.42 3.01 -24.93
CA SER A 154 -4.10 3.08 -23.51
C SER A 154 -3.13 1.96 -23.09
N ARG A 155 -2.10 2.37 -22.34
CA ARG A 155 -1.13 1.47 -21.70
C ARG A 155 -1.30 1.41 -20.19
N THR A 156 -2.44 1.88 -19.68
CA THR A 156 -2.70 1.92 -18.25
C THR A 156 -2.82 0.51 -17.70
N PRO A 157 -2.00 0.13 -16.71
CA PRO A 157 -2.07 -1.19 -16.13
C PRO A 157 -3.30 -1.32 -15.25
N THR A 158 -4.05 -2.40 -15.47
CA THR A 158 -5.18 -2.84 -14.62
C THR A 158 -4.74 -3.95 -13.65
N TYR A 159 -3.53 -4.47 -13.81
CA TYR A 159 -2.90 -5.46 -12.94
C TYR A 159 -1.44 -5.07 -12.70
N ALA A 160 -0.96 -5.28 -11.48
CA ALA A 160 0.45 -5.14 -11.14
C ALA A 160 0.85 -6.21 -10.14
N ALA A 161 2.00 -6.84 -10.35
CA ALA A 161 2.68 -7.65 -9.35
C ALA A 161 4.07 -7.05 -9.10
N LEU A 162 4.42 -6.89 -7.83
CA LEU A 162 5.65 -6.26 -7.39
C LEU A 162 6.40 -7.19 -6.44
N ARG A 163 7.73 -7.26 -6.58
CA ARG A 163 8.62 -7.83 -5.58
C ARG A 163 9.33 -6.71 -4.83
N LEU A 164 9.23 -6.72 -3.51
CA LEU A 164 9.84 -5.73 -2.61
C LEU A 164 10.74 -6.40 -1.57
N PHE A 165 11.69 -5.64 -1.06
CA PHE A 165 12.56 -6.03 0.03
C PHE A 165 12.59 -4.93 1.09
N ILE A 166 12.58 -5.33 2.36
CA ILE A 166 12.73 -4.45 3.52
C ILE A 166 14.11 -4.68 4.13
N GLU A 167 14.97 -3.66 4.08
CA GLU A 167 16.36 -3.70 4.51
C GLU A 167 16.53 -3.41 6.00
N ASN A 168 15.86 -4.20 6.84
CA ASN A 168 16.02 -4.15 8.28
C ASN A 168 16.43 -5.53 8.85
N TRP A 169 16.73 -5.57 10.15
CA TRP A 169 17.20 -6.79 10.81
C TRP A 169 16.18 -7.95 10.75
N ARG A 170 14.88 -7.64 10.80
CA ARG A 170 13.79 -8.62 10.82
C ARG A 170 13.54 -9.27 9.46
N TRP A 171 13.70 -8.51 8.37
CA TRP A 171 13.20 -8.90 7.04
C TRP A 171 14.24 -8.99 5.94
N ARG A 172 15.52 -8.68 6.21
CA ARG A 172 16.57 -8.73 5.18
C ARG A 172 16.57 -10.07 4.43
N GLY A 173 16.51 -9.99 3.11
CA GLY A 173 16.52 -11.16 2.22
C GLY A 173 15.18 -11.87 2.05
N VAL A 174 14.12 -11.48 2.78
CA VAL A 174 12.76 -12.01 2.62
C VAL A 174 12.04 -11.19 1.53
N PRO A 175 11.62 -11.79 0.41
CA PRO A 175 10.84 -11.09 -0.60
C PRO A 175 9.39 -10.91 -0.17
N PHE A 176 8.86 -9.73 -0.46
CA PHE A 176 7.45 -9.38 -0.33
C PHE A 176 6.82 -9.26 -1.72
N TYR A 177 5.81 -10.07 -1.99
CA TYR A 177 5.06 -10.04 -3.24
C TYR A 177 3.73 -9.33 -3.04
N LEU A 178 3.53 -8.20 -3.72
CA LEU A 178 2.28 -7.44 -3.72
C LEU A 178 1.60 -7.62 -5.08
N ARG A 179 0.33 -8.01 -5.11
CA ARG A 179 -0.44 -8.15 -6.36
C ARG A 179 -1.93 -7.96 -6.17
#